data_AF-A0A0M0HIC9-F1
#
_entry.id   AF-A0A0M0HIC9-F1
#
_cell.length_a   1.000
_cell.length_b   1.000
_cell.length_c   1.000
_cell.angle_alpha   90.00
_cell.angle_beta   90.00
_cell.angle_gamma   90.00
#
_symmetry.space_group_name_H-M   'P 1'
#
loop_
_entity.id
_entity.type
_entity.pdbx_description
1 polymer ?
#
loop_
_entity_poly.entity_id
_entity_poly.type
_entity_poly.pdbx_seq_one_letter_code
_entity_poly.pdbx_strand_id
1 'polypeptide(L)'
;MIFRIVNVLVLFGCVYWFATDASPEPVIVFLASIGTYFRDAVHGVIGSRFISLSSRNPLIRTFTNQKYSFISDTYISPAIVEDLNGWLSDTGDQVVAVNIADSNGSNRYFGDITVESVADGYPIVRFQDNEKTIVYQYVGCSFSGVHILRLTSNYGGSGSFNYLMLLTLTTDSSVDFERETKATSKDRLVVKKVGSISLGDRYNGHISYKWGFLHISPSDSMQCLKDKKEKVFVL
;
A
#
# COMPACT_ATOMS: atom_id res chain seq x y z
N MET A 1 -26.18 2.84 13.33
CA MET A 1 -26.68 3.77 12.29
C MET A 1 -27.26 5.04 12.91
N ILE A 2 -28.22 4.92 13.83
CA ILE A 2 -28.84 6.07 14.55
C ILE A 2 -27.81 6.98 15.23
N PHE A 3 -26.84 6.41 15.95
CA PHE A 3 -25.82 7.17 16.68
C PHE A 3 -24.91 8.05 15.79
N ARG A 4 -24.66 7.62 14.54
CA ARG A 4 -23.88 8.41 13.57
C ARG A 4 -24.68 9.60 13.03
N ILE A 5 -25.97 9.39 12.79
CA ILE A 5 -26.87 10.45 12.35
C ILE A 5 -26.97 11.53 13.44
N VAL A 6 -27.12 11.11 14.70
CA VAL A 6 -27.15 12.02 15.85
C VAL A 6 -25.83 12.80 15.98
N ASN A 7 -24.66 12.15 15.88
CA ASN A 7 -23.37 12.87 15.92
C ASN A 7 -23.21 13.88 14.78
N VAL A 8 -23.64 13.55 13.56
CA VAL A 8 -23.58 14.48 12.42
C VAL A 8 -24.50 15.69 12.66
N LEU A 9 -25.70 15.47 13.18
CA LEU A 9 -26.61 16.56 13.54
C LEU A 9 -26.02 17.46 14.65
N VAL A 10 -25.35 16.88 15.65
CA VAL A 10 -24.64 17.64 16.69
C VAL A 10 -23.51 18.48 16.11
N LEU A 11 -22.73 17.95 15.15
CA LEU A 11 -21.68 18.71 14.46
C LEU A 11 -22.25 19.91 13.71
N PHE A 12 -23.34 19.73 12.96
CA PHE A 12 -24.03 20.85 12.29
C PHE A 12 -24.60 21.86 13.29
N GLY A 13 -25.15 21.38 14.41
CA GLY A 13 -25.61 22.22 15.52
C GLY A 13 -24.48 23.05 16.13
N CYS A 14 -23.28 22.49 16.29
CA CYS A 14 -22.11 23.21 16.80
C CYS A 14 -21.63 24.29 15.83
N VAL A 15 -21.66 24.03 14.52
CA VAL A 15 -21.30 25.03 13.49
C VAL A 15 -22.28 26.19 13.49
N TYR A 16 -23.59 25.90 13.60
CA TYR A 16 -24.62 26.93 13.71
C TYR A 16 -24.51 27.72 15.02
N TRP A 17 -24.22 27.04 16.12
CA TRP A 17 -24.03 27.68 17.42
C TRP A 17 -22.80 28.60 17.39
N PHE A 18 -21.68 28.16 16.82
CA PHE A 18 -20.49 29.00 16.65
C PHE A 18 -20.74 30.23 15.77
N ALA A 19 -21.64 30.13 14.79
CA ALA A 19 -22.02 31.24 13.93
C ALA A 19 -22.96 32.24 14.60
N THR A 20 -23.69 31.83 15.64
CA THR A 20 -24.64 32.68 16.38
C THR A 20 -24.06 33.21 17.69
N ASP A 21 -23.12 32.49 18.28
CA ASP A 21 -22.41 32.87 19.50
C ASP A 21 -20.96 32.37 19.46
N ALA A 22 -20.00 33.29 19.55
CA ALA A 22 -18.57 32.99 19.49
C ALA A 22 -17.99 32.60 20.87
N SER A 23 -18.78 31.91 21.69
CA SER A 23 -18.34 31.38 22.98
C SER A 23 -17.38 30.18 22.78
N PRO A 24 -16.56 29.81 23.77
CA PRO A 24 -15.69 28.65 23.68
C PRO A 24 -16.44 27.31 23.79
N GLU A 25 -17.70 27.31 24.22
CA GLU A 25 -18.48 26.09 24.48
C GLU A 25 -18.81 25.30 23.20
N PRO A 26 -19.26 25.93 22.08
CA PRO A 26 -19.41 25.26 20.79
C PRO A 26 -18.14 24.54 20.33
N VAL A 27 -16.96 25.11 20.58
CA VAL A 27 -15.67 24.52 20.20
C VAL A 27 -15.40 23.25 21.01
N ILE A 28 -15.65 23.27 22.32
CA ILE A 28 -15.48 22.10 23.19
C ILE A 28 -16.43 20.99 22.77
N VAL A 29 -17.71 21.31 22.51
CA VAL A 29 -18.71 20.33 22.08
C VAL A 29 -18.39 19.78 20.69
N PHE A 30 -17.88 20.61 19.78
CA PHE A 30 -17.42 20.19 18.46
C PHE A 30 -16.25 19.21 18.55
N LEU A 31 -15.22 19.52 19.35
CA LEU A 31 -14.06 18.63 19.56
C LEU A 31 -14.47 17.32 20.25
N ALA A 32 -15.36 17.38 21.23
CA ALA A 32 -15.90 16.19 21.90
C ALA A 32 -16.72 15.32 20.92
N SER A 33 -17.50 15.94 20.04
CA SER A 33 -18.32 15.26 19.02
C SER A 33 -17.47 14.62 17.93
N ILE A 34 -16.37 15.28 17.54
CA ILE A 34 -15.32 14.66 16.70
C ILE A 34 -14.75 13.45 17.43
N GLY A 35 -14.38 13.60 18.70
CA GLY A 35 -13.86 12.51 19.54
C GLY A 35 -14.82 11.32 19.61
N THR A 36 -16.13 11.53 19.82
CA THR A 36 -17.14 10.46 19.85
C THR A 36 -17.42 9.86 18.48
N TYR A 37 -17.38 10.66 17.42
CA TYR A 37 -17.52 10.16 16.05
C TYR A 37 -16.37 9.21 15.68
N PHE A 38 -15.14 9.57 16.06
CA PHE A 38 -13.97 8.71 15.90
C PHE A 38 -13.92 7.59 16.94
N ARG A 39 -14.51 7.76 18.13
CA ARG A 39 -14.59 6.71 19.17
C ARG A 39 -15.23 5.43 18.63
N ASP A 40 -16.28 5.51 17.81
CA ASP A 40 -16.87 4.32 17.17
C ASP A 40 -15.96 3.74 16.08
N ALA A 41 -15.21 4.59 15.37
CA ALA A 41 -14.19 4.14 14.42
C ALA A 41 -13.01 3.46 15.13
N VAL A 42 -12.71 3.83 16.38
CA VAL A 42 -11.64 3.31 17.23
C VAL A 42 -12.11 2.11 18.10
N HIS A 43 -13.37 2.04 18.51
CA HIS A 43 -13.91 0.86 19.20
C HIS A 43 -14.06 -0.33 18.25
N GLY A 44 -14.26 -0.10 16.94
CA GLY A 44 -14.09 -1.12 15.91
C GLY A 44 -12.63 -1.52 15.63
N VAL A 45 -11.67 -0.91 16.33
CA VAL A 45 -10.21 -1.14 16.26
C VAL A 45 -9.73 -1.86 17.54
N ILE A 46 -10.59 -2.02 18.57
CA ILE A 46 -10.32 -2.91 19.70
C ILE A 46 -10.43 -4.36 19.20
N GLY A 47 -9.29 -4.90 18.78
CA GLY A 47 -9.14 -6.20 18.13
C GLY A 47 -8.33 -6.16 16.83
N SER A 48 -8.09 -4.98 16.24
CA SER A 48 -7.23 -4.87 15.06
C SER A 48 -5.75 -4.83 15.45
N ARG A 49 -4.94 -5.64 14.78
CA ARG A 49 -3.48 -5.63 14.94
C ARG A 49 -2.95 -4.27 14.47
N PHE A 50 -2.35 -3.52 15.39
CA PHE A 50 -1.75 -2.22 15.11
C PHE A 50 -0.31 -2.39 14.63
N ILE A 51 0.04 -1.70 13.54
CA ILE A 51 1.42 -1.60 13.05
C ILE A 51 1.68 -0.12 12.74
N SER A 52 2.68 0.48 13.38
CA SER A 52 3.16 1.83 13.09
C SER A 52 4.60 1.75 12.61
N LEU A 53 4.88 2.31 11.44
CA LEU A 53 6.18 2.19 10.77
C LEU A 53 6.65 3.59 10.37
N SER A 54 7.50 4.18 11.20
CA SER A 54 8.16 5.45 10.86
C SER A 54 9.52 5.17 10.23
N SER A 55 9.68 5.50 8.95
CA SER A 55 11.00 5.58 8.30
C SER A 55 11.77 6.80 8.79
N ARG A 56 13.11 6.73 8.85
CA ARG A 56 13.98 7.89 9.14
C ARG A 56 14.11 8.83 7.94
N ASN A 57 14.01 8.30 6.72
CA ASN A 57 14.06 9.09 5.48
C ASN A 57 12.64 9.51 5.08
N PRO A 58 12.47 10.70 4.48
CA PRO A 58 11.18 11.14 3.98
C PRO A 58 10.66 10.17 2.92
N LEU A 59 9.47 9.61 3.19
CA LEU A 59 8.84 8.67 2.29
C LEU A 59 8.14 9.41 1.15
N ILE A 60 8.33 8.90 -0.06
CA ILE A 60 7.61 9.32 -1.25
C ILE A 60 6.20 8.75 -1.15
N ARG A 61 5.19 9.62 -1.09
CA ARG A 61 3.77 9.24 -0.98
C ARG A 61 3.02 9.40 -2.30
N THR A 62 3.48 10.35 -3.10
CA THR A 62 2.92 10.69 -4.41
C THR A 62 4.01 10.52 -5.47
N PHE A 63 3.62 10.09 -6.66
CA PHE A 63 4.55 9.87 -7.76
C PHE A 63 4.85 11.14 -8.57
N THR A 64 4.40 12.31 -8.10
CA THR A 64 4.72 13.60 -8.71
C THR A 64 6.25 13.76 -8.78
N ASN A 65 6.77 14.01 -9.97
CA ASN A 65 8.21 14.15 -10.27
C ASN A 65 9.04 12.87 -10.05
N GLN A 66 8.42 11.70 -9.96
CA GLN A 66 9.13 10.43 -9.93
C GLN A 66 9.17 9.82 -11.32
N LYS A 67 10.35 9.36 -11.75
CA LYS A 67 10.50 8.66 -13.03
C LYS A 67 9.69 7.36 -13.06
N TYR A 68 9.67 6.64 -11.94
CA TYR A 68 9.00 5.35 -11.80
C TYR A 68 7.81 5.42 -10.84
N SER A 69 6.76 4.67 -11.14
CA SER A 69 5.47 4.75 -10.44
C SER A 69 4.77 3.39 -10.40
N PHE A 70 3.83 3.21 -9.47
CA PHE A 70 2.93 2.05 -9.46
C PHE A 70 1.61 2.30 -10.20
N ILE A 71 1.35 3.55 -10.61
CA ILE A 71 0.02 3.98 -11.08
C ILE A 71 0.03 4.65 -12.47
N SER A 72 1.17 5.10 -12.97
CA SER A 72 1.25 5.89 -14.21
C SER A 72 2.66 5.90 -14.82
N ASP A 73 2.77 6.42 -16.04
CA ASP A 73 4.02 6.74 -16.73
C ASP A 73 4.93 5.52 -16.93
N THR A 74 6.01 5.42 -16.15
CA THR A 74 6.94 4.29 -16.20
C THR A 74 6.70 3.37 -15.00
N TYR A 75 6.03 2.25 -15.24
CA TYR A 75 5.69 1.33 -14.17
C TYR A 75 6.92 0.67 -13.56
N ILE A 76 6.94 0.56 -12.23
CA ILE A 76 7.88 -0.30 -11.52
C ILE A 76 7.60 -1.74 -11.96
N SER A 77 8.65 -2.47 -12.34
CA SER A 77 8.53 -3.84 -12.85
C SER A 77 7.90 -4.75 -11.78
N PRO A 78 6.85 -5.53 -12.12
CA PRO A 78 6.31 -6.53 -11.20
C PRO A 78 7.35 -7.55 -10.72
N ALA A 79 8.38 -7.82 -11.51
CA ALA A 79 9.47 -8.71 -11.10
C ALA A 79 10.28 -8.15 -9.90
N ILE A 80 10.38 -6.83 -9.74
CA ILE A 80 10.99 -6.21 -8.55
C ILE A 80 10.12 -6.45 -7.32
N VAL A 81 8.79 -6.29 -7.46
CA VAL A 81 7.84 -6.52 -6.36
C VAL A 81 7.85 -7.98 -5.94
N GLU A 82 8.00 -8.90 -6.89
CA GLU A 82 8.15 -10.33 -6.65
C GLU A 82 9.44 -10.68 -5.89
N ASP A 83 10.57 -10.08 -6.28
CA ASP A 83 11.86 -10.30 -5.59
C ASP A 83 11.79 -9.87 -4.12
N LEU A 84 11.07 -8.78 -3.84
CA LEU A 84 10.75 -8.35 -2.47
C LEU A 84 9.81 -9.32 -1.74
N ASN A 85 8.88 -9.97 -2.44
CA ASN A 85 8.01 -10.96 -1.81
C ASN A 85 8.81 -12.17 -1.31
N GLY A 86 9.75 -12.65 -2.13
CA GLY A 86 10.52 -13.86 -1.88
C GLY A 86 9.81 -15.11 -2.37
N TRP A 87 10.52 -16.24 -2.31
CA TRP A 87 9.99 -17.52 -2.77
C TRP A 87 9.09 -18.15 -1.70
N LEU A 88 8.05 -18.85 -2.14
CA LEU A 88 7.11 -19.52 -1.23
C LEU A 88 7.80 -20.60 -0.36
N SER A 89 8.89 -21.18 -0.84
CA SER A 89 9.69 -22.19 -0.12
C SER A 89 10.56 -21.60 0.98
N ASP A 90 10.80 -20.30 0.94
CA ASP A 90 11.77 -19.64 1.79
C ASP A 90 11.07 -18.99 2.99
N THR A 91 11.83 -18.82 4.08
CA THR A 91 11.33 -18.15 5.29
C THR A 91 12.08 -16.84 5.49
N GLY A 92 11.38 -15.82 6.00
CA GLY A 92 11.92 -14.47 6.16
C GLY A 92 12.03 -13.70 4.84
N ASP A 93 12.61 -12.51 4.91
CA ASP A 93 12.78 -11.61 3.76
C ASP A 93 14.24 -11.60 3.31
N GLN A 94 14.54 -12.23 2.17
CA GLN A 94 15.89 -12.24 1.60
C GLN A 94 16.22 -10.90 0.93
N VAL A 95 15.25 -10.29 0.26
CA VAL A 95 15.36 -8.97 -0.36
C VAL A 95 14.39 -8.01 0.33
N VAL A 96 14.94 -7.07 1.09
CA VAL A 96 14.14 -6.06 1.82
C VAL A 96 14.10 -4.71 1.11
N ALA A 97 14.99 -4.47 0.14
CA ALA A 97 15.07 -3.22 -0.59
C ALA A 97 15.68 -3.39 -1.99
N VAL A 98 15.19 -2.64 -2.98
CA VAL A 98 15.72 -2.62 -4.35
C VAL A 98 15.88 -1.17 -4.83
N ASN A 99 17.03 -0.86 -5.43
CA ASN A 99 17.27 0.40 -6.13
C ASN A 99 16.54 0.39 -7.48
N ILE A 100 15.34 0.98 -7.52
CA ILE A 100 14.51 1.03 -8.73
C ILE A 100 15.21 1.78 -9.85
N ALA A 101 15.90 2.88 -9.52
CA ALA A 101 16.48 3.79 -10.53
C ALA A 101 17.40 3.07 -11.51
N ASP A 102 18.20 2.12 -11.01
CA ASP A 102 19.14 1.34 -11.81
C ASP A 102 18.61 -0.10 -12.11
N SER A 103 17.59 -0.58 -11.37
CA SER A 103 17.08 -1.96 -11.52
C SER A 103 15.99 -2.11 -12.56
N ASN A 104 15.10 -1.11 -12.73
CA ASN A 104 13.84 -1.29 -13.47
C ASN A 104 14.02 -1.65 -14.96
N GLY A 105 15.16 -1.30 -15.55
CA GLY A 105 15.54 -1.65 -16.93
C GLY A 105 16.77 -2.57 -17.01
N SER A 106 17.16 -3.19 -15.91
CA SER A 106 18.34 -4.07 -15.86
C SER A 106 18.01 -5.48 -16.34
N ASN A 107 19.03 -6.23 -16.77
CA ASN A 107 18.89 -7.64 -17.16
C ASN A 107 18.28 -8.53 -16.06
N ARG A 108 18.44 -8.17 -14.78
CA ARG A 108 17.87 -8.94 -13.65
C ARG A 108 16.34 -8.96 -13.66
N TYR A 109 15.72 -7.90 -14.16
CA TYR A 109 14.26 -7.74 -14.18
C TYR A 109 13.73 -7.54 -15.61
N PHE A 110 14.49 -8.02 -16.60
CA PHE A 110 14.14 -7.96 -18.01
C PHE A 110 12.97 -8.91 -18.32
N GLY A 111 12.02 -8.42 -19.11
CA GLY A 111 10.84 -9.17 -19.53
C GLY A 111 9.75 -8.21 -20.02
N ASP A 112 8.69 -8.79 -20.59
CA ASP A 112 7.63 -8.00 -21.19
C ASP A 112 6.68 -7.46 -20.13
N ILE A 113 6.46 -6.15 -20.13
CA ILE A 113 5.49 -5.49 -19.26
C ILE A 113 4.29 -5.08 -20.10
N THR A 114 3.12 -5.56 -19.70
CA THR A 114 1.82 -5.16 -20.27
C THR A 114 0.98 -4.47 -19.20
N VAL A 115 0.21 -3.47 -19.62
CA VAL A 115 -0.62 -2.66 -18.73
C VAL A 115 -2.06 -2.71 -19.25
N GLU A 116 -2.97 -3.08 -18.37
CA GLU A 116 -4.40 -3.17 -18.65
C GLU A 116 -5.14 -2.12 -17.80
N SER A 117 -5.78 -1.16 -18.46
CA SER A 117 -6.62 -0.16 -17.79
C SER A 117 -7.95 -0.78 -17.37
N VAL A 118 -8.39 -0.46 -16.16
CA VAL A 118 -9.67 -0.91 -15.59
C VAL A 118 -10.56 0.30 -15.36
N ALA A 119 -11.85 0.21 -15.69
CA ALA A 119 -12.77 1.36 -15.64
C ALA A 119 -12.84 2.04 -14.26
N ASP A 120 -12.86 1.25 -13.19
CA ASP A 120 -13.06 1.72 -11.81
C ASP A 120 -11.89 1.31 -10.89
N GLY A 121 -10.65 1.58 -11.30
CA GLY A 121 -9.51 1.27 -10.44
C GLY A 121 -8.15 1.63 -11.02
N TYR A 122 -7.11 1.23 -10.30
CA TYR A 122 -5.75 1.34 -10.78
C TYR A 122 -5.46 0.29 -11.86
N PRO A 123 -4.58 0.60 -12.81
CA PRO A 123 -4.22 -0.33 -13.87
C PRO A 123 -3.62 -1.62 -13.31
N ILE A 124 -3.82 -2.71 -14.05
CA ILE A 124 -3.20 -4.00 -13.79
C ILE A 124 -1.89 -4.05 -14.58
N VAL A 125 -0.78 -4.24 -13.88
CA VAL A 125 0.56 -4.30 -14.47
C VAL A 125 1.04 -5.73 -14.43
N ARG A 126 1.30 -6.30 -15.61
CA ARG A 126 1.69 -7.70 -15.78
C ARG A 126 3.09 -7.78 -16.35
N PHE A 127 3.91 -8.63 -15.74
CA PHE A 127 5.21 -9.07 -16.20
C PHE A 127 5.08 -10.51 -16.68
N GLN A 128 5.58 -10.79 -17.87
CA GLN A 128 5.61 -12.12 -18.48
C GLN A 128 7.06 -12.49 -18.83
N ASP A 129 7.51 -13.65 -18.37
CA ASP A 129 8.79 -14.25 -18.77
C ASP A 129 8.61 -15.76 -18.89
N ASN A 130 8.65 -16.30 -20.11
CA ASN A 130 8.53 -17.72 -20.45
C ASN A 130 7.38 -18.46 -19.72
N GLU A 131 7.65 -18.97 -18.51
CA GLU A 131 6.71 -19.75 -17.68
C GLU A 131 6.18 -18.98 -16.46
N LYS A 132 6.69 -17.78 -16.21
CA LYS A 132 6.39 -16.94 -15.06
C LYS A 132 5.50 -15.78 -15.45
N THR A 133 4.38 -15.65 -14.76
CA THR A 133 3.48 -14.50 -14.88
C THR A 133 3.34 -13.84 -13.51
N ILE A 134 3.80 -12.60 -13.40
CA ILE A 134 3.65 -11.79 -12.20
C ILE A 134 2.74 -10.61 -12.51
N VAL A 135 1.74 -10.40 -11.67
CA VAL A 135 0.78 -9.31 -11.83
C VAL A 135 0.73 -8.51 -10.55
N TYR A 136 0.73 -7.19 -10.63
CA TYR A 136 0.27 -6.37 -9.51
C TYR A 136 -0.83 -5.40 -9.91
N GLN A 137 -1.60 -5.00 -8.91
CA GLN A 137 -2.52 -3.88 -8.99
C GLN A 137 -2.35 -3.00 -7.75
N TYR A 138 -2.25 -1.69 -7.97
CA TYR A 138 -2.15 -0.73 -6.88
C TYR A 138 -3.48 -0.65 -6.11
N VAL A 139 -3.42 -0.55 -4.78
CA VAL A 139 -4.60 -0.47 -3.90
C VAL A 139 -4.72 0.90 -3.25
N GLY A 140 -3.61 1.47 -2.80
CA GLY A 140 -3.60 2.78 -2.13
C GLY A 140 -2.28 3.10 -1.43
N CYS A 141 -2.20 4.30 -0.85
CA CYS A 141 -1.09 4.75 -0.01
C CYS A 141 -1.63 5.09 1.38
N SER A 142 -0.94 4.65 2.43
CA SER A 142 -1.27 5.03 3.80
C SER A 142 -0.82 6.44 4.16
N PHE A 143 -1.32 6.95 5.28
CA PHE A 143 -0.95 8.29 5.78
C PHE A 143 0.51 8.39 6.21
N SER A 144 1.18 7.28 6.51
CA SER A 144 2.61 7.20 6.83
C SER A 144 3.47 7.09 5.57
N GLY A 145 2.89 6.70 4.42
CA GLY A 145 3.59 6.50 3.16
C GLY A 145 3.81 5.04 2.78
N VAL A 146 3.04 4.11 3.34
CA VAL A 146 3.04 2.70 2.92
C VAL A 146 2.15 2.54 1.69
N HIS A 147 2.76 2.23 0.55
CA HIS A 147 2.10 1.80 -0.65
C HIS A 147 1.62 0.35 -0.51
N ILE A 148 0.37 0.10 -0.90
CA ILE A 148 -0.27 -1.19 -0.82
C ILE A 148 -0.51 -1.69 -2.24
N LEU A 149 0.02 -2.86 -2.56
CA LEU A 149 -0.19 -3.55 -3.84
C LEU A 149 -0.83 -4.90 -3.60
N ARG A 150 -1.75 -5.29 -4.47
CA ARG A 150 -2.09 -6.69 -4.66
C ARG A 150 -1.08 -7.28 -5.63
N LEU A 151 -0.39 -8.33 -5.23
CA LEU A 151 0.53 -9.11 -6.05
C LEU A 151 -0.07 -10.49 -6.31
N THR A 152 0.07 -10.98 -7.53
CA THR A 152 -0.30 -12.34 -7.94
C THR A 152 0.86 -12.96 -8.69
N SER A 153 1.29 -14.15 -8.25
CA SER A 153 2.46 -14.84 -8.78
C SER A 153 2.07 -16.23 -9.29
N ASN A 154 2.47 -16.52 -10.53
CA ASN A 154 2.36 -17.84 -11.16
C ASN A 154 3.73 -18.18 -11.76
N TYR A 155 4.26 -19.37 -11.46
CA TYR A 155 5.59 -19.83 -11.86
C TYR A 155 5.51 -21.12 -12.70
N GLY A 156 4.48 -21.23 -13.52
CA GLY A 156 4.15 -22.46 -14.23
C GLY A 156 3.16 -23.33 -13.44
N GLY A 157 2.37 -24.11 -14.17
CA GLY A 157 1.27 -24.90 -13.62
C GLY A 157 -0.01 -24.10 -13.36
N SER A 158 -0.87 -24.61 -12.46
CA SER A 158 -2.23 -24.09 -12.23
C SER A 158 -2.37 -23.20 -10.98
N GLY A 159 -1.32 -23.05 -10.18
CA GLY A 159 -1.32 -22.24 -8.96
C GLY A 159 -1.23 -20.74 -9.25
N SER A 160 -1.93 -19.93 -8.48
CA SER A 160 -1.91 -18.47 -8.54
C SER A 160 -1.89 -17.90 -7.13
N PHE A 161 -0.70 -17.61 -6.61
CA PHE A 161 -0.52 -17.19 -5.23
C PHE A 161 -0.70 -15.68 -5.10
N ASN A 162 -1.54 -15.25 -4.17
CA ASN A 162 -1.93 -13.86 -4.01
C ASN A 162 -1.38 -13.29 -2.69
N TYR A 163 -0.89 -12.06 -2.73
CA TYR A 163 -0.32 -11.35 -1.60
C TYR A 163 -0.77 -9.89 -1.58
N LEU A 164 -0.87 -9.30 -0.39
CA LEU A 164 -0.82 -7.85 -0.21
C LEU A 164 0.59 -7.44 0.17
N MET A 165 1.24 -6.69 -0.70
CA MET A 165 2.56 -6.13 -0.48
C MET A 165 2.44 -4.76 0.16
N LEU A 166 3.13 -4.57 1.28
CA LEU A 166 3.28 -3.29 1.96
C LEU A 166 4.68 -2.78 1.66
N LEU A 167 4.78 -1.68 0.93
CA LEU A 167 6.04 -1.14 0.42
C LEU A 167 6.18 0.34 0.75
N THR A 168 7.42 0.80 0.94
CA THR A 168 7.73 2.23 1.07
C THR A 168 8.70 2.66 -0.02
N LEU A 169 8.55 3.89 -0.51
CA LEU A 169 9.47 4.50 -1.47
C LEU A 169 10.25 5.61 -0.79
N THR A 170 11.55 5.67 -1.03
CA THR A 170 12.43 6.72 -0.50
C THR A 170 13.52 7.02 -1.50
N THR A 171 14.02 8.25 -1.47
CA THR A 171 15.34 8.54 -2.02
C THR A 171 16.39 8.14 -0.98
N ASP A 172 17.44 7.48 -1.42
CA ASP A 172 18.60 7.12 -0.62
C ASP A 172 19.86 7.59 -1.36
N SER A 173 20.93 7.90 -0.62
CA SER A 173 22.18 8.32 -1.22
C SER A 173 23.15 7.15 -1.28
N SER A 174 23.88 7.03 -2.38
CA SER A 174 24.91 6.02 -2.61
C SER A 174 26.25 6.67 -2.91
N VAL A 175 27.33 5.94 -2.67
CA VAL A 175 28.68 6.38 -3.03
C VAL A 175 28.99 5.83 -4.41
N ASP A 176 29.45 6.70 -5.30
CA ASP A 176 29.93 6.35 -6.62
C ASP A 176 31.36 6.87 -6.82
N PHE A 177 32.14 6.16 -7.62
CA PHE A 177 33.52 6.53 -7.93
C PHE A 177 33.61 6.91 -9.41
N GLU A 178 33.76 8.20 -9.66
CA GLU A 178 34.13 8.68 -10.98
C GLU A 178 35.64 8.46 -11.14
N ARG A 179 36.03 7.52 -12.02
CA ARG A 179 37.42 7.17 -12.42
C ARG A 179 38.48 7.55 -11.36
N GLU A 180 38.60 6.67 -10.36
CA GLU A 180 39.71 6.49 -9.42
C GLU A 180 40.14 7.67 -8.51
N THR A 181 39.56 8.87 -8.62
CA THR A 181 40.11 10.04 -7.88
C THR A 181 39.11 10.81 -7.02
N LYS A 182 37.79 10.65 -7.21
CA LYS A 182 36.80 11.34 -6.38
C LYS A 182 35.57 10.48 -6.11
N ALA A 183 35.29 10.27 -4.82
CA ALA A 183 34.00 9.75 -4.38
C ALA A 183 32.93 10.83 -4.55
N THR A 184 31.84 10.49 -5.22
CA THR A 184 30.66 11.33 -5.41
C THR A 184 29.47 10.69 -4.73
N SER A 185 28.48 11.50 -4.36
CA SER A 185 27.20 10.99 -3.87
C SER A 185 26.20 10.98 -5.01
N LYS A 186 25.55 9.84 -5.23
CA LYS A 186 24.49 9.64 -6.22
C LYS A 186 23.20 9.27 -5.50
N ASP A 187 22.15 10.04 -5.74
CA ASP A 187 20.82 9.71 -5.25
C ASP A 187 20.20 8.56 -6.05
N ARG A 188 19.50 7.68 -5.36
CA ARG A 188 18.80 6.53 -5.93
C ARG A 188 17.41 6.38 -5.35
N LEU A 189 16.45 6.09 -6.22
CA LEU A 189 15.09 5.75 -5.81
C LEU A 189 15.06 4.30 -5.32
N VAL A 190 14.65 4.08 -4.08
CA VAL A 190 14.63 2.77 -3.44
C VAL A 190 13.21 2.42 -3.01
N VAL A 191 12.79 1.20 -3.35
CA VAL A 191 11.61 0.57 -2.76
C VAL A 191 12.06 -0.35 -1.64
N LYS A 192 11.33 -0.35 -0.53
CA LYS A 192 11.58 -1.24 0.62
C LYS A 192 10.32 -2.01 0.98
N LYS A 193 10.47 -3.29 1.32
CA LYS A 193 9.39 -4.10 1.89
C LYS A 193 9.22 -3.74 3.35
N VAL A 194 7.98 -3.45 3.71
CA VAL A 194 7.52 -3.34 5.10
C VAL A 194 7.03 -4.70 5.58
N GLY A 195 6.34 -5.43 4.71
CA GLY A 195 5.81 -6.75 4.99
C GLY A 195 4.87 -7.21 3.89
N SER A 196 4.35 -8.43 4.03
CA SER A 196 3.32 -8.96 3.15
C SER A 196 2.25 -9.73 3.91
N ILE A 197 1.04 -9.76 3.36
CA ILE A 197 -0.08 -10.58 3.87
C ILE A 197 -0.42 -11.59 2.78
N SER A 198 -0.23 -12.88 3.07
CA SER A 198 -0.65 -13.94 2.15
C SER A 198 -2.18 -14.04 2.10
N LEU A 199 -2.73 -14.11 0.90
CA LEU A 199 -4.16 -14.28 0.63
C LEU A 199 -4.50 -15.71 0.19
N GLY A 200 -3.49 -16.52 -0.14
CA GLY A 200 -3.64 -17.91 -0.58
C GLY A 200 -3.72 -18.06 -2.10
N ASP A 201 -4.11 -19.26 -2.55
CA ASP A 201 -4.22 -19.61 -3.96
C ASP A 201 -5.57 -19.13 -4.56
N ARG A 202 -5.50 -18.54 -5.76
CA ARG A 202 -6.65 -18.08 -6.56
C ARG A 202 -7.62 -17.16 -5.83
N TYR A 203 -7.11 -16.33 -4.92
CA TYR A 203 -7.93 -15.34 -4.20
C TYR A 203 -8.65 -14.40 -5.18
N ASN A 204 -9.97 -14.25 -5.05
CA ASN A 204 -10.78 -13.41 -5.92
C ASN A 204 -11.59 -12.34 -5.16
N GLY A 205 -11.38 -12.21 -3.86
CA GLY A 205 -12.09 -11.25 -3.01
C GLY A 205 -11.75 -9.80 -3.34
N HIS A 206 -12.64 -8.89 -2.95
CA HIS A 206 -12.43 -7.46 -3.13
C HIS A 206 -11.50 -6.87 -2.05
N ILE A 207 -10.55 -6.04 -2.48
CA ILE A 207 -9.59 -5.34 -1.62
C ILE A 207 -9.75 -3.84 -1.85
N SER A 208 -9.84 -3.07 -0.76
CA SER A 208 -9.83 -1.61 -0.84
C SER A 208 -9.11 -0.98 0.33
N TYR A 209 -8.56 0.21 0.13
CA TYR A 209 -7.97 1.02 1.19
C TYR A 209 -8.67 2.38 1.26
N LYS A 210 -9.28 2.69 2.41
CA LYS A 210 -9.98 3.97 2.64
C LYS A 210 -9.78 4.44 4.08
N TRP A 211 -9.39 5.70 4.25
CA TRP A 211 -9.28 6.38 5.55
C TRP A 211 -8.45 5.62 6.59
N GLY A 212 -7.27 5.10 6.23
CA GLY A 212 -6.44 4.33 7.16
C GLY A 212 -6.77 2.83 7.22
N PHE A 213 -7.89 2.41 6.63
CA PHE A 213 -8.36 1.03 6.73
C PHE A 213 -8.21 0.25 5.44
N LEU A 214 -7.45 -0.82 5.54
CA LEU A 214 -7.37 -1.87 4.53
C LEU A 214 -8.49 -2.88 4.78
N HIS A 215 -9.38 -3.01 3.80
CA HIS A 215 -10.48 -3.93 3.80
C HIS A 215 -10.17 -5.11 2.89
N ILE A 216 -10.21 -6.32 3.44
CA ILE A 216 -9.99 -7.58 2.72
C ILE A 216 -11.28 -8.39 2.84
N SER A 217 -11.95 -8.58 1.71
CA SER A 217 -13.18 -9.37 1.67
C SER A 217 -12.84 -10.86 1.69
N PRO A 218 -13.73 -11.73 2.19
CA PRO A 218 -13.54 -13.17 2.03
C PRO A 218 -13.52 -13.54 0.54
N SER A 219 -12.92 -14.68 0.24
CA SER A 219 -12.89 -15.28 -1.09
C SER A 219 -13.38 -16.73 -1.00
N ASP A 220 -14.22 -17.11 -1.95
CA ASP A 220 -14.80 -18.46 -2.01
C ASP A 220 -13.84 -19.48 -2.66
N SER A 221 -12.60 -19.07 -2.95
CA SER A 221 -11.60 -19.94 -3.55
C SER A 221 -11.19 -21.07 -2.60
N MET A 222 -11.02 -22.28 -3.15
CA MET A 222 -10.87 -23.54 -2.44
C MET A 222 -9.65 -23.62 -1.50
N GLN A 223 -8.67 -22.72 -1.65
CA GLN A 223 -7.44 -22.63 -0.85
C GLN A 223 -7.15 -21.18 -0.39
N CYS A 224 -8.19 -20.38 -0.21
CA CYS A 224 -8.08 -19.04 0.34
C CYS A 224 -7.66 -19.09 1.82
N LEU A 225 -6.74 -18.21 2.23
CA LEU A 225 -6.40 -18.02 3.65
C LEU A 225 -7.31 -17.00 4.36
N LYS A 226 -8.23 -16.37 3.61
CA LYS A 226 -9.15 -15.32 4.07
C LYS A 226 -10.60 -15.79 3.88
N ASP A 227 -11.05 -16.57 4.85
CA ASP A 227 -12.43 -17.08 4.96
C ASP A 227 -13.40 -16.06 5.59
N LYS A 228 -12.86 -15.01 6.22
CA LYS A 228 -13.62 -13.96 6.90
C LYS A 228 -13.20 -12.58 6.40
N LYS A 229 -14.15 -11.64 6.51
CA LYS A 229 -13.87 -10.23 6.26
C LYS A 229 -12.89 -9.70 7.29
N GLU A 230 -11.74 -9.22 6.82
CA GLU A 230 -10.74 -8.59 7.67
C GLU A 230 -10.70 -7.08 7.45
N LYS A 231 -10.43 -6.35 8.53
CA LYS A 231 -10.21 -4.92 8.52
C LYS A 231 -8.91 -4.65 9.27
N VAL A 232 -7.89 -4.20 8.56
CA VAL A 232 -6.57 -3.91 9.10
C VAL A 232 -6.37 -2.40 9.09
N PHE A 233 -5.90 -1.85 10.20
CA PHE A 233 -5.54 -0.43 10.26
C PHE A 233 -4.07 -0.29 9.86
N VAL A 234 -3.83 0.45 8.78
CA VAL A 234 -2.49 0.73 8.24
C VAL A 234 -2.32 2.24 8.25
N LEU A 235 -1.58 2.73 9.24
CA LEU A 235 -1.16 4.12 9.33
C LEU A 235 -0.09 4.38 8.30
#